data_AF-A0A7C6TR82-F1
#
_entry.id   AF-A0A7C6TR82-F1
#
_cell.length_a   1.000
_cell.length_b   1.000
_cell.length_c   1.000
_cell.angle_alpha   90.00
_cell.angle_beta   90.00
_cell.angle_gamma   90.00
#
_symmetry.space_group_name_H-M   'P 1'
#
loop_
_entity.id
_entity.type
_entity.pdbx_description
1 polymer ?
#
loop_
_entity_poly.entity_id
_entity_poly.type
_entity_poly.pdbx_seq_one_letter_code
_entity_poly.pdbx_strand_id
1 'polypeptide(L)' 'MSPSTSTTATTTPPTYADLGLRPVINCMGTYTRLTGSRVLPQVADAVRLAGDAYVPLDELV' A
#
# COMPACT_ATOMS: atom_id res chain seq x y z
N MET A 1 -15.75 -22.33 2.51
CA MET A 1 -15.58 -21.83 1.13
C MET A 1 -14.10 -21.57 0.92
N SER A 2 -13.50 -22.14 -0.13
CA SER A 2 -12.07 -21.95 -0.41
C SER A 2 -11.82 -20.55 -0.99
N PRO A 3 -10.70 -19.88 -0.65
CA PRO A 3 -10.39 -18.56 -1.20
C PRO A 3 -10.22 -18.65 -2.72
N SER A 4 -10.72 -17.63 -3.42
CA SER A 4 -10.61 -17.54 -4.87
C SER A 4 -9.15 -17.28 -5.25
N THR A 5 -8.50 -18.20 -5.96
CA THR A 5 -7.14 -18.05 -6.50
C THR A 5 -7.16 -17.16 -7.74
N SER A 6 -7.62 -15.93 -7.55
CA SER A 6 -7.80 -14.94 -8.60
C SER A 6 -6.44 -14.56 -9.19
N THR A 7 -6.23 -14.98 -10.44
CA THR A 7 -5.27 -14.50 -11.44
C THR A 7 -4.02 -13.80 -10.90
N THR A 8 -2.93 -14.55 -10.76
CA THR A 8 -1.61 -13.96 -10.56
C THR A 8 -1.24 -13.13 -11.78
N ALA A 9 -0.98 -11.84 -11.60
CA ALA A 9 -0.51 -10.99 -12.68
C ALA A 9 0.83 -11.50 -13.22
N THR A 10 0.90 -11.80 -14.52
CA THR A 10 2.11 -12.32 -15.18
C THR A 10 3.02 -11.19 -15.69
N THR A 11 2.48 -9.97 -15.81
CA THR A 11 3.22 -8.79 -16.27
C THR A 11 3.89 -8.06 -15.13
N THR A 12 5.16 -7.68 -15.32
CA THR A 12 5.89 -6.79 -14.42
C THR A 12 5.15 -5.45 -14.28
N PRO A 13 4.92 -4.96 -13.05
CA PRO A 13 4.31 -3.65 -12.86
C PRO A 13 5.22 -2.53 -13.37
N PRO A 14 4.67 -1.45 -13.96
CA PRO A 14 5.47 -0.34 -14.47
C PRO A 14 6.19 0.38 -13.32
N THR A 15 7.42 0.80 -13.58
CA THR A 15 8.18 1.67 -12.69
C THR A 15 7.77 3.13 -12.89
N TYR A 16 8.14 4.01 -11.95
CA TYR A 16 7.94 5.46 -12.14
C TYR A 16 8.63 6.00 -13.40
N ALA A 17 9.74 5.38 -13.84
CA ALA A 17 10.44 5.76 -15.06
C ALA A 17 9.63 5.41 -16.32
N ASP A 18 8.96 4.25 -16.32
CA ASP A 18 8.09 3.83 -17.43
C ASP A 18 6.89 4.77 -17.61
N LEU A 19 6.50 5.47 -16.54
CA LEU A 19 5.46 6.49 -16.54
C LEU A 19 5.98 7.90 -16.88
N GLY A 20 7.27 8.06 -17.18
CA GLY A 20 7.90 9.37 -17.44
C GLY A 20 8.04 10.26 -16.20
N LEU A 21 7.94 9.69 -15.00
CA LEU A 21 7.99 10.42 -13.73
C LEU A 21 9.40 10.42 -13.15
N ARG A 22 9.79 11.55 -12.54
CA ARG A 22 11.07 11.72 -11.85
C ARG A 22 10.89 11.58 -10.34
N PRO A 23 11.54 10.59 -9.67
CA PRO A 23 11.57 10.51 -8.21
C PRO A 23 12.20 11.74 -7.57
N VAL A 24 11.73 12.11 -6.38
CA VAL A 24 12.26 13.25 -5.60
C VAL A 24 12.47 12.85 -4.15
N ILE A 25 13.49 13.44 -3.50
CA ILE A 25 13.65 13.38 -2.04
C ILE A 25 12.89 14.54 -1.43
N ASN A 26 11.85 14.25 -0.65
CA ASN A 26 11.07 15.27 0.03
C ASN A 26 11.72 15.66 1.36
N CYS A 27 12.32 16.85 1.42
CA CYS A 27 12.93 17.42 2.63
C CYS A 27 12.04 18.48 3.31
N MET A 28 10.82 18.68 2.83
CA MET A 28 9.95 19.78 3.30
C MET A 28 8.90 19.30 4.33
N GLY A 29 8.67 17.99 4.46
CA GLY A 29 7.65 17.39 5.34
C GLY A 29 6.49 16.74 4.56
N THR A 30 5.33 16.54 5.19
CA THR A 30 4.15 15.92 4.57
C THR A 30 3.45 16.89 3.61
N TYR A 31 3.59 16.69 2.30
CA TYR A 31 2.83 17.43 1.29
C TYR A 31 1.98 16.47 0.47
N THR A 32 0.66 16.67 0.47
CA THR A 32 -0.29 15.86 -0.31
C THR A 32 0.04 15.81 -1.80
N ARG A 33 0.64 16.88 -2.35
CA ARG A 33 1.12 16.94 -3.74
C ARG A 33 2.23 15.92 -4.06
N LEU A 34 3.03 15.54 -3.05
CA LEU A 34 4.14 14.58 -3.17
C LEU A 34 3.78 13.20 -2.60
N THR A 35 2.48 12.89 -2.55
CA THR A 35 1.91 11.67 -1.96
C THR A 35 2.05 11.61 -0.43
N GLY A 36 1.59 10.51 0.18
CA GLY A 36 1.70 10.28 1.62
C GLY A 36 3.14 10.15 2.09
N SER A 37 3.38 10.47 3.37
CA SER A 37 4.68 10.22 4.00
C SER A 37 5.01 8.73 4.05
N ARG A 38 6.32 8.43 4.02
CA ARG A 38 6.81 7.09 4.32
C ARG A 38 6.49 6.78 5.77
N VAL A 39 5.73 5.72 6.00
CA VAL A 39 5.49 5.17 7.34
C VAL A 39 6.69 4.33 7.78
N LEU A 40 6.85 4.17 9.09
CA LEU A 40 7.87 3.28 9.65
C LEU A 40 7.58 1.82 9.22
N PRO A 41 8.60 0.97 9.03
CA PRO A 41 8.42 -0.42 8.62
C PRO A 41 7.42 -1.19 9.50
N GLN A 42 7.46 -0.96 10.81
CA GLN A 42 6.57 -1.62 11.77
C GLN A 42 5.09 -1.25 11.54
N VAL A 43 4.83 -0.02 11.10
CA VAL A 43 3.47 0.44 10.76
C VAL A 43 3.01 -0.23 9.48
N ALA A 44 3.89 -0.33 8.47
CA ALA A 44 3.56 -1.02 7.23
C ALA A 44 3.24 -2.50 7.47
N ASP A 45 4.01 -3.17 8.33
CA ASP A 45 3.77 -4.56 8.71
C ASP A 45 2.45 -4.75 9.47
N ALA A 46 2.14 -3.85 10.41
CA ALA A 46 0.88 -3.88 11.14
C ALA A 46 -0.33 -3.69 10.21
N VAL A 47 -0.24 -2.75 9.25
CA VAL A 47 -1.29 -2.53 8.25
C VAL A 47 -1.45 -3.75 7.35
N ARG A 48 -0.35 -4.36 6.91
CA ARG A 48 -0.39 -5.59 6.11
C ARG A 48 -1.09 -6.73 6.87
N LEU A 49 -0.71 -6.97 8.12
CA LEU A 49 -1.33 -7.99 8.98
C LEU A 49 -2.81 -7.70 9.23
N ALA A 50 -3.19 -6.44 9.44
CA ALA A 50 -4.58 -6.06 9.62
C ALA A 50 -5.42 -6.31 8.35
N GLY A 51 -4.83 -6.13 7.16
CA GLY A 51 -5.49 -6.41 5.88
C GLY A 51 -5.77 -7.90 5.63
N ASP A 52 -5.09 -8.79 6.34
CA ASP A 52 -5.32 -10.24 6.30
C ASP A 52 -6.47 -10.68 7.24
N ALA A 53 -7.00 -9.76 8.06
CA ALA A 53 -8.08 -10.01 9.00
C ALA A 53 -9.38 -9.30 8.57
N TYR A 54 -10.49 -10.01 8.66
CA TYR A 54 -11.83 -9.47 8.43
C TYR A 54 -12.66 -9.68 9.69
N VAL A 55 -13.14 -8.59 10.27
CA VAL A 55 -14.00 -8.61 11.46
C VAL A 55 -15.33 -7.91 11.16
N PRO A 56 -16.45 -8.42 11.67
CA PRO A 56 -17.72 -7.70 11.62
C PRO A 56 -17.58 -6.40 12.42
N LEU A 57 -17.74 -5.26 11.75
CA LEU A 57 -17.57 -3.94 12.40
C LEU A 57 -18.67 -3.65 13.42
N ASP A 58 -19.82 -4.29 13.28
CA ASP A 58 -20.97 -4.23 14.19
C ASP A 58 -20.74 -5.00 15.50
N GLU A 59 -19.71 -5.84 15.59
CA GLU A 59 -19.28 -6.48 16.84
C GLU A 59 -18.32 -5.60 17.67
N LEU A 60 -17.85 -4.48 17.11
CA LEU A 60 -16.96 -3.54 17.79
C LEU A 60 -17.78 -2.62 18.72
N VAL A 61 -17.76 -2.91 20.03
CA VAL A 61 -18.39 -2.08 21.09
C VAL A 61 -17.58 -0.85 21.47
#